data_AF-A0A4P6Y9R7-F1
#
_entry.id   AF-A0A4P6Y9R7-F1
#
_cell.length_a   1.000
_cell.length_b   1.000
_cell.length_c   1.000
_cell.angle_alpha   90.00
_cell.angle_beta   90.00
_cell.angle_gamma   90.00
#
_symmetry.space_group_name_H-M   'P 1'
#
loop_
_entity.id
_entity.type
_entity.pdbx_description
1 polymer ?
#
loop_
_entity_poly.entity_id
_entity_poly.type
_entity_poly.pdbx_seq_one_letter_code
_entity_poly.pdbx_strand_id
1 'polypeptide(L)'
;MKAKYILENYDRIIKEIKNPQIIFSNDLAPFLKKSSSQSYLIHQVDFSLRNNEIKYAVRKPIHNLHPRVPKLKFKASESIPEFEQYIPAIVNELNFTNNLASWRWCAKNKNTVYLFQDCEIEDLNQEQRFFLYCYHTLKKENYKIKQIDKERIFKLNSKIKSEEFIHQKQYALENLAQRLVKEINPEKVSKLYQFSDDYDKTDCLKITYIYVQKLQRFIEKEYKNYLNVNAPIPYGSIFAKEFEICKKLEEVKSILLKSNIDPEILKLVYEPLLKIETLNIPGKLTYVEFNYCAKIIKELHKQIEADILTEVAILDCLFYLNFNSLQLFKYLTTNLLQDLELLENNTQKINNLFRILKIYNQKQSGNTVKYKPNLPPIKKQIIGWIEEEIVYLNRIVEQETNQLPTPTHKKEDFKFLTSFSVAQLSFFTKILVETNIINHRIQADVIRFIARNFKTMNTDNIAVESLRTKFHNVESSTKEAVNDKVIEMLKLTKD
;
A
#
# COMPACT_ATOMS: atom_id res chain seq x y z
N MET A 1 -5.57 -9.21 -33.59
CA MET A 1 -6.62 -8.38 -34.20
C MET A 1 -6.26 -6.91 -33.93
N LYS A 2 -6.02 -6.08 -34.96
CA LYS A 2 -5.65 -4.66 -34.75
C LYS A 2 -6.79 -3.96 -33.98
N ALA A 3 -6.48 -3.14 -32.97
CA ALA A 3 -7.45 -2.46 -32.10
C ALA A 3 -8.53 -1.64 -32.86
N LYS A 4 -8.27 -1.33 -34.14
CA LYS A 4 -9.12 -0.58 -35.07
C LYS A 4 -10.56 -1.10 -35.22
N TYR A 5 -10.82 -2.38 -34.97
CA TYR A 5 -12.16 -2.98 -35.15
C TYR A 5 -13.05 -2.98 -33.89
N ILE A 6 -12.51 -2.59 -32.73
CA ILE A 6 -13.24 -2.74 -31.45
C ILE A 6 -14.21 -1.57 -31.19
N LEU A 7 -13.84 -0.36 -31.62
CA LEU A 7 -14.55 0.89 -31.36
C LEU A 7 -14.73 1.74 -32.63
N GLU A 8 -14.85 1.10 -33.79
CA GLU A 8 -14.86 1.75 -35.10
C GLU A 8 -15.90 2.87 -35.23
N ASN A 9 -17.11 2.65 -34.71
CA ASN A 9 -18.16 3.67 -34.70
C ASN A 9 -17.83 4.85 -33.76
N TYR A 10 -17.09 4.64 -32.66
CA TYR A 10 -16.60 5.76 -31.82
C TYR A 10 -15.52 6.55 -32.57
N ASP A 11 -14.57 5.88 -33.21
CA ASP A 11 -13.56 6.56 -34.03
C ASP A 11 -14.20 7.33 -35.21
N ARG A 12 -15.29 6.79 -35.80
CA ARG A 12 -16.08 7.49 -36.82
C ARG A 12 -16.70 8.77 -36.26
N ILE A 13 -17.44 8.68 -35.15
CA ILE A 13 -18.06 9.84 -34.49
C ILE A 13 -17.01 10.88 -34.09
N ILE A 14 -15.83 10.48 -33.63
CA ILE A 14 -14.76 11.43 -33.29
C ILE A 14 -14.24 12.15 -34.54
N LYS A 15 -14.11 11.46 -35.68
CA LYS A 15 -13.74 12.12 -36.96
C LYS A 15 -14.81 13.09 -37.41
N GLU A 16 -16.08 12.70 -37.29
CA GLU A 16 -17.25 13.53 -37.57
C GLU A 16 -17.26 14.80 -36.71
N ILE A 17 -17.02 14.67 -35.40
CA ILE A 17 -16.90 15.80 -34.46
C ILE A 17 -15.71 16.72 -34.82
N LYS A 18 -14.63 16.15 -35.36
CA LYS A 18 -13.46 16.94 -35.77
C LYS A 18 -13.71 17.77 -37.03
N ASN A 19 -14.54 17.25 -37.94
CA ASN A 19 -14.86 17.85 -39.23
C ASN A 19 -16.38 18.01 -39.40
N PRO A 20 -17.03 18.85 -38.58
CA PRO A 20 -18.49 18.90 -38.52
C PRO A 20 -19.11 19.45 -39.82
N GLN A 21 -18.34 20.19 -40.63
CA GLN A 21 -18.74 20.70 -41.96
C GLN A 21 -19.25 19.61 -42.92
N ILE A 22 -18.78 18.36 -42.77
CA ILE A 22 -19.17 17.22 -43.61
C ILE A 22 -20.57 16.68 -43.21
N ILE A 23 -21.01 16.93 -41.98
CA ILE A 23 -22.32 16.48 -41.48
C ILE A 23 -23.32 17.63 -41.42
N PHE A 24 -22.83 18.85 -41.23
CA PHE A 24 -23.64 20.06 -41.35
C PHE A 24 -24.22 20.25 -42.75
N SER A 25 -23.68 19.59 -43.78
CA SER A 25 -24.30 19.50 -45.10
C SER A 25 -25.45 18.49 -45.20
N ASN A 26 -25.59 17.58 -44.23
CA ASN A 26 -26.65 16.56 -44.19
C ASN A 26 -27.74 16.98 -43.21
N ASP A 27 -29.01 16.81 -43.60
CA ASP A 27 -30.11 17.00 -42.67
C ASP A 27 -30.14 15.87 -41.62
N LEU A 28 -29.91 16.24 -40.35
CA LEU A 28 -29.94 15.33 -39.21
C LEU A 28 -31.35 15.12 -38.65
N ALA A 29 -32.32 15.96 -39.03
CA ALA A 29 -33.68 15.89 -38.51
C ALA A 29 -34.36 14.53 -38.75
N PRO A 30 -34.24 13.88 -39.93
CA PRO A 30 -34.83 12.56 -40.16
C PRO A 30 -34.28 11.47 -39.23
N PHE A 31 -33.01 11.55 -38.85
CA PHE A 31 -32.42 10.60 -37.90
C PHE A 31 -32.97 10.83 -36.48
N LEU A 32 -33.07 12.09 -36.06
CA LEU A 32 -33.58 12.46 -34.74
C LEU A 32 -35.08 12.17 -34.60
N LYS A 33 -35.88 12.39 -35.65
CA LYS A 33 -37.31 12.04 -35.71
C LYS A 33 -37.55 10.54 -35.52
N LYS A 34 -36.62 9.67 -35.93
CA LYS A 34 -36.70 8.22 -35.63
C LYS A 34 -36.45 7.86 -34.17
N SER A 35 -35.88 8.78 -33.37
CA SER A 35 -35.51 8.52 -31.99
C SER A 35 -36.62 8.81 -30.97
N SER A 36 -37.67 9.54 -31.34
CA SER A 36 -38.84 9.84 -30.50
C SER A 36 -40.05 10.20 -31.36
N SER A 37 -41.25 9.78 -30.94
CA SER A 37 -42.52 10.15 -31.57
C SER A 37 -43.00 11.56 -31.20
N GLN A 38 -42.39 12.18 -30.19
CA GLN A 38 -42.70 13.53 -29.72
C GLN A 38 -41.42 14.37 -29.70
N SER A 39 -41.57 15.68 -29.93
CA SER A 39 -40.47 16.66 -29.97
C SER A 39 -40.88 17.88 -29.17
N TYR A 40 -40.13 18.17 -28.09
CA TYR A 40 -40.44 19.27 -27.18
C TYR A 40 -39.19 19.74 -26.43
N LEU A 41 -39.18 21.02 -26.08
CA LEU A 41 -38.23 21.66 -25.18
C LEU A 41 -38.73 21.59 -23.74
N ILE A 42 -37.81 21.37 -22.81
CA ILE A 42 -38.06 21.34 -21.38
C ILE A 42 -37.37 22.54 -20.73
N HIS A 43 -38.18 23.48 -20.22
CA HIS A 43 -37.71 24.64 -19.47
C HIS A 43 -37.76 24.32 -17.98
N GLN A 44 -36.62 24.41 -17.30
CA GLN A 44 -36.56 24.22 -15.85
C GLN A 44 -36.66 25.57 -15.16
N VAL A 45 -37.60 25.69 -14.23
CA VAL A 45 -37.79 26.88 -13.39
C VAL A 45 -37.57 26.51 -11.93
N ASP A 46 -36.64 27.20 -11.28
CA ASP A 46 -36.34 27.03 -9.86
C ASP A 46 -36.88 28.22 -9.06
N PHE A 47 -37.72 27.95 -8.05
CA PHE A 47 -38.27 28.94 -7.13
C PHE A 47 -37.42 29.05 -5.86
N SER A 48 -37.29 30.27 -5.34
CA SER A 48 -36.59 30.58 -4.09
C SER A 48 -37.36 31.60 -3.27
N LEU A 49 -37.44 31.39 -1.96
CA LEU A 49 -38.06 32.32 -1.02
C LEU A 49 -36.96 33.18 -0.40
N ARG A 50 -36.98 34.50 -0.62
CA ARG A 50 -36.06 35.45 0.04
C ARG A 50 -36.88 36.61 0.61
N ASN A 51 -36.77 36.86 1.92
CA ASN A 51 -37.44 37.98 2.60
C ASN A 51 -38.97 38.03 2.37
N ASN A 52 -39.67 36.89 2.48
CA ASN A 52 -41.10 36.75 2.15
C ASN A 52 -41.50 37.06 0.69
N GLU A 53 -40.54 37.29 -0.20
CA GLU A 53 -40.77 37.41 -1.64
C GLU A 53 -40.35 36.13 -2.37
N ILE A 54 -41.21 35.65 -3.26
CA ILE A 54 -40.94 34.52 -4.15
C ILE A 54 -40.20 35.04 -5.37
N LYS A 55 -39.00 34.53 -5.62
CA LYS A 55 -38.23 34.77 -6.86
C LYS A 55 -38.06 33.45 -7.61
N TYR A 56 -38.12 33.51 -8.93
CA TYR A 56 -37.86 32.36 -9.79
C TYR A 56 -36.68 32.63 -10.73
N ALA A 57 -36.01 31.55 -11.14
CA ALA A 57 -34.97 31.57 -12.15
C ALA A 57 -35.27 30.52 -13.22
N VAL A 58 -35.40 30.96 -14.47
CA VAL A 58 -35.58 30.06 -15.61
C VAL A 58 -34.20 29.67 -16.16
N ARG A 59 -33.97 28.37 -16.32
CA ARG A 59 -32.77 27.85 -16.99
C ARG A 59 -33.01 27.71 -18.49
N LYS A 60 -31.93 27.75 -19.27
CA LYS A 60 -32.01 27.47 -20.72
C LYS A 60 -32.67 26.12 -20.99
N PRO A 61 -33.55 26.05 -22.01
CA PRO A 61 -34.29 24.83 -22.32
C PRO A 61 -33.37 23.73 -22.81
N ILE A 62 -33.76 22.48 -22.53
CA ILE A 62 -33.14 21.30 -23.12
C ILE A 62 -34.17 20.51 -23.91
N HIS A 63 -33.79 19.99 -25.07
CA HIS A 63 -34.66 19.14 -25.88
C HIS A 63 -34.94 17.79 -25.18
N ASN A 64 -36.10 17.18 -25.42
CA ASN A 64 -36.50 15.90 -24.81
C ASN A 64 -35.53 14.73 -25.09
N LEU A 65 -34.83 14.78 -26.23
CA LEU A 65 -33.78 13.85 -26.62
C LEU A 65 -32.45 14.04 -25.86
N HIS A 66 -32.33 15.10 -25.05
CA HIS A 66 -31.09 15.43 -24.38
C HIS A 66 -30.70 14.41 -23.28
N PRO A 67 -29.40 14.05 -23.10
CA PRO A 67 -28.94 13.06 -22.12
C PRO A 67 -29.31 13.33 -20.66
N ARG A 68 -29.71 14.56 -20.30
CA ARG A 68 -30.17 14.92 -18.94
C ARG A 68 -31.63 14.52 -18.70
N VAL A 69 -32.46 14.43 -19.72
CA VAL A 69 -33.91 14.22 -19.60
C VAL A 69 -34.26 12.92 -18.86
N PRO A 70 -33.64 11.76 -19.15
CA PRO A 70 -33.93 10.53 -18.40
C PRO A 70 -33.59 10.59 -16.90
N LYS A 71 -32.84 11.60 -16.45
CA LYS A 71 -32.49 11.82 -15.03
C LYS A 71 -33.48 12.73 -14.31
N LEU A 72 -34.30 13.47 -15.05
CA LEU A 72 -35.37 14.28 -14.50
C LEU A 72 -36.44 13.34 -13.97
N LYS A 73 -36.78 13.48 -12.68
CA LYS A 73 -37.86 12.73 -12.06
C LYS A 73 -39.07 13.65 -11.95
N PHE A 74 -40.19 13.25 -12.54
CA PHE A 74 -41.44 14.00 -12.53
C PHE A 74 -42.39 13.46 -11.45
N LYS A 75 -43.04 14.35 -10.71
CA LYS A 75 -44.17 14.00 -9.84
C LYS A 75 -45.47 14.03 -10.64
N ALA A 76 -46.41 13.15 -10.29
CA ALA A 76 -47.69 13.04 -10.98
C ALA A 76 -48.76 14.05 -10.51
N SER A 77 -48.78 14.50 -9.24
CA SER A 77 -49.96 15.25 -8.76
C SER A 77 -49.81 16.07 -7.46
N GLU A 78 -48.64 16.54 -7.05
CA GLU A 78 -48.57 17.48 -5.91
C GLU A 78 -48.27 18.89 -6.45
N SER A 79 -49.35 19.65 -6.66
CA SER A 79 -49.33 21.10 -6.88
C SER A 79 -48.86 21.81 -5.60
N ILE A 80 -48.07 22.87 -5.77
CA ILE A 80 -47.77 23.83 -4.69
C ILE A 80 -48.45 25.15 -5.06
N PRO A 81 -49.64 25.45 -4.49
CA PRO A 81 -50.48 26.57 -4.90
C PRO A 81 -49.74 27.92 -4.91
N GLU A 82 -48.83 28.11 -3.95
CA GLU A 82 -48.04 29.35 -3.78
C GLU A 82 -47.13 29.68 -4.99
N PHE A 83 -46.64 28.66 -5.71
CA PHE A 83 -45.78 28.86 -6.88
C PHE A 83 -46.56 28.79 -8.19
N GLU A 84 -47.72 28.11 -8.21
CA GLU A 84 -48.54 27.96 -9.41
C GLU A 84 -49.06 29.28 -9.95
N GLN A 85 -49.33 30.25 -9.08
CA GLN A 85 -49.74 31.60 -9.48
C GLN A 85 -48.71 32.32 -10.37
N TYR A 86 -47.43 31.93 -10.32
CA TYR A 86 -46.37 32.52 -11.14
C TYR A 86 -46.21 31.84 -12.51
N ILE A 87 -46.78 30.65 -12.70
CA ILE A 87 -46.64 29.89 -13.96
C ILE A 87 -47.17 30.68 -15.17
N PRO A 88 -48.37 31.31 -15.14
CA PRO A 88 -48.85 32.09 -16.27
C PRO A 88 -47.92 33.27 -16.64
N ALA A 89 -47.35 33.94 -15.64
CA ALA A 89 -46.41 35.04 -15.87
C ALA A 89 -45.11 34.54 -16.53
N ILE A 90 -44.57 33.40 -16.07
CA ILE A 90 -43.38 32.77 -16.67
C ILE A 90 -43.66 32.30 -18.10
N VAL A 91 -44.85 31.75 -18.34
CA VAL A 91 -45.27 31.29 -19.68
C VAL A 91 -45.33 32.46 -20.67
N ASN A 92 -45.80 33.63 -20.20
CA ASN A 92 -45.81 34.86 -20.99
C ASN A 92 -44.38 35.40 -21.21
N GLU A 93 -43.51 35.37 -20.19
CA GLU A 93 -42.11 35.81 -20.30
C GLU A 93 -41.32 34.96 -21.32
N LEU A 94 -41.61 33.66 -21.39
CA LEU A 94 -40.97 32.73 -22.33
C LEU A 94 -41.57 32.78 -23.74
N ASN A 95 -42.52 33.68 -24.00
CA ASN A 95 -43.20 33.84 -25.29
C ASN A 95 -43.77 32.51 -25.85
N PHE A 96 -44.39 31.69 -25.00
CA PHE A 96 -45.09 30.48 -25.49
C PHE A 96 -46.35 30.90 -26.28
N THR A 97 -46.20 31.19 -27.56
CA THR A 97 -47.34 31.35 -28.49
C THR A 97 -48.02 29.98 -28.65
N ASN A 98 -49.03 29.71 -27.82
CA ASN A 98 -49.97 28.58 -27.90
C ASN A 98 -49.42 27.13 -27.82
N ASN A 99 -48.11 26.92 -27.68
CA ASN A 99 -47.45 25.59 -27.74
C ASN A 99 -47.05 25.00 -26.36
N LEU A 100 -47.69 25.41 -25.26
CA LEU A 100 -47.42 24.79 -23.96
C LEU A 100 -48.15 23.45 -23.86
N ALA A 101 -47.40 22.35 -23.97
CA ALA A 101 -47.97 21.00 -23.95
C ALA A 101 -48.40 20.54 -22.54
N SER A 102 -47.64 20.93 -21.51
CA SER A 102 -47.93 20.65 -20.09
C SER A 102 -46.85 21.26 -19.17
N TRP A 103 -47.03 21.16 -17.85
CA TRP A 103 -45.94 21.32 -16.86
C TRP A 103 -45.97 20.20 -15.83
N ARG A 104 -44.82 19.90 -15.23
CA ARG A 104 -44.68 18.88 -14.18
C ARG A 104 -43.71 19.32 -13.10
N TRP A 105 -44.06 19.06 -11.85
CA TRP A 105 -43.21 19.33 -10.69
C TRP A 105 -42.08 18.31 -10.57
N CYS A 106 -40.92 18.76 -10.10
CA CYS A 106 -39.77 17.90 -9.83
C CYS A 106 -40.02 17.01 -8.61
N ALA A 107 -39.78 15.71 -8.74
CA ALA A 107 -40.02 14.77 -7.64
C ALA A 107 -39.02 14.90 -6.49
N LYS A 108 -37.83 15.44 -6.75
CA LYS A 108 -36.75 15.58 -5.76
C LYS A 108 -36.70 16.95 -5.11
N ASN A 109 -37.07 18.00 -5.84
CA ASN A 109 -37.08 19.36 -5.34
C ASN A 109 -38.48 19.93 -5.48
N LYS A 110 -39.14 20.20 -4.34
CA LYS A 110 -40.49 20.76 -4.32
C LYS A 110 -40.56 22.13 -5.00
N ASN A 111 -39.45 22.87 -5.03
CA ASN A 111 -39.42 24.23 -5.57
C ASN A 111 -38.97 24.28 -7.05
N THR A 112 -39.01 23.18 -7.79
CA THR A 112 -38.63 23.16 -9.22
C THR A 112 -39.80 22.67 -10.07
N VAL A 113 -40.17 23.43 -11.10
CA VAL A 113 -41.15 23.03 -12.13
C VAL A 113 -40.48 22.90 -13.49
N TYR A 114 -40.96 21.95 -14.29
CA TYR A 114 -40.56 21.78 -15.69
C TYR A 114 -41.73 22.14 -16.60
N LEU A 115 -41.53 23.10 -17.49
CA LEU A 115 -42.49 23.50 -18.51
C LEU A 115 -42.12 22.82 -19.84
N PHE A 116 -43.12 22.28 -20.55
CA PHE A 116 -42.92 21.58 -21.81
C PHE A 116 -43.48 22.42 -22.96
N GLN A 117 -42.63 22.68 -23.95
CA GLN A 117 -42.95 23.43 -25.15
C GLN A 117 -42.78 22.55 -26.37
N ASP A 118 -43.83 22.36 -27.17
CA ASP A 118 -43.71 21.64 -28.43
C ASP A 118 -42.82 22.40 -29.42
N CYS A 119 -41.94 21.67 -30.10
CA CYS A 119 -41.01 22.22 -31.09
C CYS A 119 -40.74 21.21 -32.21
N GLU A 120 -40.46 21.67 -33.42
CA GLU A 120 -39.91 20.81 -34.47
C GLU A 120 -38.39 20.64 -34.27
N ILE A 121 -37.84 19.52 -34.75
CA ILE A 121 -36.39 19.27 -34.64
C ILE A 121 -35.61 20.26 -35.52
N GLU A 122 -36.23 20.70 -36.60
CA GLU A 122 -35.72 21.70 -37.53
C GLU A 122 -35.54 23.08 -36.88
N ASP A 123 -36.31 23.38 -35.82
CA ASP A 123 -36.21 24.62 -35.05
C ASP A 123 -34.95 24.67 -34.18
N LEU A 124 -34.34 23.51 -33.92
CA LEU A 124 -33.09 23.44 -33.17
C LEU A 124 -31.91 23.93 -34.02
N ASN A 125 -30.98 24.62 -33.37
CA ASN A 125 -29.75 25.03 -34.03
C ASN A 125 -28.92 23.81 -34.46
N GLN A 126 -27.97 24.03 -35.35
CA GLN A 126 -27.23 22.95 -35.99
C GLN A 126 -26.34 22.20 -35.00
N GLU A 127 -25.76 22.91 -34.05
CA GLU A 127 -24.92 22.41 -32.96
C GLU A 127 -25.72 21.47 -32.04
N GLN A 128 -26.93 21.88 -31.64
CA GLN A 128 -27.85 21.07 -30.84
C GLN A 128 -28.23 19.79 -31.57
N ARG A 129 -28.63 19.89 -32.85
CA ARG A 129 -28.97 18.72 -33.67
C ARG A 129 -27.79 17.75 -33.77
N PHE A 130 -26.58 18.27 -33.98
CA PHE A 130 -25.38 17.45 -34.06
C PHE A 130 -25.00 16.80 -32.73
N PHE A 131 -25.11 17.53 -31.62
CA PHE A 131 -24.89 16.98 -30.29
C PHE A 131 -25.90 15.86 -29.96
N LEU A 132 -27.18 16.06 -30.27
CA LEU A 132 -28.22 15.03 -30.10
C LEU A 132 -27.95 13.81 -31.00
N TYR A 133 -27.54 14.03 -32.25
CA TYR A 133 -27.11 12.96 -33.15
C TYR A 133 -25.96 12.14 -32.56
N CYS A 134 -24.92 12.80 -32.05
CA CYS A 134 -23.80 12.15 -31.38
C CYS A 134 -24.29 11.32 -30.18
N TYR A 135 -25.11 11.91 -29.31
CA TYR A 135 -25.67 11.24 -28.14
C TYR A 135 -26.44 9.95 -28.51
N HIS A 136 -27.38 10.03 -29.44
CA HIS A 136 -28.23 8.90 -29.83
C HIS A 136 -27.44 7.82 -30.56
N THR A 137 -26.49 8.20 -31.41
CA THR A 137 -25.61 7.25 -32.11
C THR A 137 -24.72 6.50 -31.12
N LEU A 138 -24.08 7.21 -30.18
CA LEU A 138 -23.28 6.61 -29.11
C LEU A 138 -24.14 5.70 -28.21
N LYS A 139 -25.38 6.11 -27.91
CA LYS A 139 -26.32 5.31 -27.11
C LYS A 139 -26.63 3.97 -27.77
N LYS A 140 -26.98 3.99 -29.05
CA LYS A 140 -27.27 2.78 -29.84
C LYS A 140 -26.04 1.88 -29.94
N GLU A 141 -24.88 2.47 -30.23
CA GLU A 141 -23.64 1.72 -30.36
C GLU A 141 -23.20 1.08 -29.04
N ASN A 142 -23.33 1.79 -27.92
CA ASN A 142 -23.04 1.25 -26.59
C ASN A 142 -23.88 0.01 -26.28
N TYR A 143 -25.16 0.02 -26.64
CA TYR A 143 -26.03 -1.16 -26.49
C TYR A 143 -25.58 -2.30 -27.39
N LYS A 144 -25.29 -2.02 -28.67
CA LYS A 144 -24.81 -3.02 -29.63
C LYS A 144 -23.52 -3.70 -29.17
N ILE A 145 -22.51 -2.93 -28.75
CA ILE A 145 -21.23 -3.46 -28.26
C ILE A 145 -21.46 -4.39 -27.06
N LYS A 146 -22.31 -3.99 -26.11
CA LYS A 146 -22.64 -4.84 -24.95
C LYS A 146 -23.23 -6.19 -25.33
N GLN A 147 -24.13 -6.22 -26.32
CA GLN A 147 -24.71 -7.48 -26.80
C GLN A 147 -23.67 -8.36 -27.49
N ILE A 148 -22.87 -7.76 -28.39
CA ILE A 148 -21.80 -8.48 -29.09
C ILE A 148 -20.79 -9.06 -28.11
N ASP A 149 -20.39 -8.29 -27.09
CA ASP A 149 -19.41 -8.74 -26.09
C ASP A 149 -19.96 -9.91 -25.27
N LYS A 150 -21.24 -9.88 -24.88
CA LYS A 150 -21.93 -10.99 -24.20
C LYS A 150 -21.95 -12.25 -25.06
N GLU A 151 -22.42 -12.14 -26.29
CA GLU A 151 -22.49 -13.28 -27.22
C GLU A 151 -21.10 -13.86 -27.51
N ARG A 152 -20.09 -13.00 -27.71
CA ARG A 152 -18.75 -13.44 -28.06
C ARG A 152 -18.08 -14.17 -26.90
N ILE A 153 -18.18 -13.65 -25.68
CA ILE A 153 -17.62 -14.31 -24.50
C ILE A 153 -18.30 -15.65 -24.23
N PHE A 154 -19.63 -15.70 -24.38
CA PHE A 154 -20.37 -16.96 -24.31
C PHE A 154 -19.86 -17.99 -25.32
N LYS A 155 -19.54 -17.58 -26.57
CA LYS A 155 -19.02 -18.47 -27.60
C LYS A 155 -17.57 -18.92 -27.39
N LEU A 156 -16.75 -18.16 -26.65
CA LEU A 156 -15.31 -18.44 -26.52
C LEU A 156 -15.01 -19.70 -25.68
N ASN A 157 -15.94 -20.14 -24.82
CA ASN A 157 -15.88 -21.37 -24.01
C ASN A 157 -14.52 -21.66 -23.33
N SER A 158 -13.68 -20.65 -23.14
CA SER A 158 -12.32 -20.78 -22.66
C SER A 158 -11.98 -19.57 -21.80
N LYS A 159 -11.51 -19.82 -20.59
CA LYS A 159 -11.12 -18.77 -19.65
C LYS A 159 -10.04 -17.86 -20.24
N ILE A 160 -8.96 -18.45 -20.76
CA ILE A 160 -7.81 -17.71 -21.32
C ILE A 160 -8.25 -16.83 -22.50
N LYS A 161 -9.03 -17.37 -23.44
CA LYS A 161 -9.52 -16.57 -24.59
C LYS A 161 -10.44 -15.44 -24.16
N SER A 162 -11.27 -15.66 -23.14
CA SER A 162 -12.12 -14.62 -22.55
C SER A 162 -11.29 -13.54 -21.86
N GLU A 163 -10.24 -13.89 -21.12
CA GLU A 163 -9.28 -12.93 -20.54
C GLU A 163 -8.62 -12.10 -21.64
N GLU A 164 -8.03 -12.73 -22.66
CA GLU A 164 -7.38 -12.01 -23.77
C GLU A 164 -8.34 -11.05 -24.48
N PHE A 165 -9.59 -11.46 -24.71
CA PHE A 165 -10.61 -10.62 -25.32
C PHE A 165 -10.96 -9.41 -24.44
N ILE A 166 -11.16 -9.62 -23.14
CA ILE A 166 -11.45 -8.54 -22.19
C ILE A 166 -10.25 -7.60 -22.04
N HIS A 167 -9.03 -8.12 -22.01
CA HIS A 167 -7.81 -7.32 -21.95
C HIS A 167 -7.68 -6.40 -23.17
N GLN A 168 -7.95 -6.91 -24.37
CA GLN A 168 -7.98 -6.11 -25.60
C GLN A 168 -9.04 -5.00 -25.54
N LYS A 169 -10.20 -5.29 -24.96
CA LYS A 169 -11.29 -4.32 -24.75
C LYS A 169 -10.90 -3.24 -23.75
N GLN A 170 -10.32 -3.61 -22.60
CA GLN A 170 -9.81 -2.66 -21.61
C GLN A 170 -8.78 -1.73 -22.24
N TYR A 171 -7.80 -2.28 -22.95
CA TYR A 171 -6.77 -1.50 -23.63
C TYR A 171 -7.36 -0.52 -24.65
N ALA A 172 -8.30 -0.97 -25.50
CA ALA A 172 -8.93 -0.12 -26.50
C ALA A 172 -9.75 1.03 -25.87
N LEU A 173 -10.55 0.73 -24.84
CA LEU A 173 -11.36 1.72 -24.13
C LEU A 173 -10.50 2.73 -23.36
N GLU A 174 -9.45 2.27 -22.69
CA GLU A 174 -8.55 3.13 -21.93
C GLU A 174 -7.79 4.10 -22.84
N ASN A 175 -7.22 3.60 -23.95
CA ASN A 175 -6.56 4.47 -24.92
C ASN A 175 -7.51 5.51 -25.50
N LEU A 176 -8.76 5.13 -25.79
CA LEU A 176 -9.75 6.06 -26.28
C LEU A 176 -10.11 7.11 -25.22
N ALA A 177 -10.31 6.70 -23.97
CA ALA A 177 -10.58 7.60 -22.85
C ALA A 177 -9.44 8.61 -22.66
N GLN A 178 -8.19 8.15 -22.65
CA GLN A 178 -7.01 9.01 -22.52
C GLN A 178 -6.88 10.01 -23.68
N ARG A 179 -7.10 9.55 -24.92
CA ARG A 179 -7.13 10.44 -26.11
C ARG A 179 -8.21 11.52 -25.96
N LEU A 180 -9.42 11.14 -25.55
CA LEU A 180 -10.52 12.08 -25.35
C LEU A 180 -10.22 13.08 -24.22
N VAL A 181 -9.67 12.65 -23.09
CA VAL A 181 -9.29 13.55 -21.99
C VAL A 181 -8.23 14.55 -22.44
N LYS A 182 -7.21 14.09 -23.19
CA LYS A 182 -6.17 14.96 -23.75
C LYS A 182 -6.73 15.99 -24.73
N GLU A 183 -7.69 15.59 -25.56
CA GLU A 183 -8.32 16.48 -26.54
C GLU A 183 -9.31 17.48 -25.89
N ILE A 184 -10.07 17.05 -24.87
CA ILE A 184 -11.00 17.92 -24.14
C ILE A 184 -10.24 18.90 -23.25
N ASN A 185 -9.07 18.50 -22.74
CA ASN A 185 -8.21 19.29 -21.84
C ASN A 185 -8.99 20.01 -20.71
N PRO A 186 -9.73 19.28 -19.85
CA PRO A 186 -10.55 19.90 -18.83
C PRO A 186 -9.70 20.48 -17.68
N GLU A 187 -10.01 21.70 -17.24
CA GLU A 187 -9.39 22.30 -16.03
C GLU A 187 -9.57 21.42 -14.77
N LYS A 188 -10.75 20.78 -14.66
CA LYS A 188 -11.12 19.88 -13.58
C LYS A 188 -11.89 18.70 -14.12
N VAL A 189 -11.72 17.53 -13.52
CA VAL A 189 -12.36 16.28 -13.97
C VAL A 189 -13.90 16.36 -13.93
N SER A 190 -14.47 17.15 -13.03
CA SER A 190 -15.92 17.39 -12.96
C SER A 190 -16.49 18.05 -14.22
N LYS A 191 -15.69 18.85 -14.94
CA LYS A 191 -16.10 19.51 -16.21
C LYS A 191 -16.33 18.50 -17.34
N LEU A 192 -15.80 17.27 -17.26
CA LEU A 192 -16.06 16.20 -18.24
C LEU A 192 -17.53 15.78 -18.29
N TYR A 193 -18.34 16.12 -17.27
CA TYR A 193 -19.76 15.78 -17.17
C TYR A 193 -20.68 16.98 -17.31
N GLN A 194 -20.13 18.16 -17.61
CA GLN A 194 -20.85 19.40 -17.75
C GLN A 194 -20.81 19.84 -19.21
N PHE A 195 -21.99 19.93 -19.81
CA PHE A 195 -22.18 20.48 -21.15
C PHE A 195 -22.39 21.99 -21.04
N SER A 196 -21.83 22.72 -22.00
CA SER A 196 -22.18 24.12 -22.25
C SER A 196 -23.62 24.21 -22.77
N ASP A 197 -24.12 25.43 -22.86
CA ASP A 197 -25.45 25.69 -23.42
C ASP A 197 -25.46 25.71 -24.95
N ASP A 198 -24.29 25.90 -25.56
CA ASP A 198 -24.11 26.04 -27.01
C ASP A 198 -23.83 24.70 -27.68
N TYR A 199 -23.62 23.63 -26.89
CA TYR A 199 -23.40 22.26 -27.36
C TYR A 199 -22.28 22.13 -28.38
N ASP A 200 -21.16 22.77 -28.06
CA ASP A 200 -20.01 22.85 -28.93
C ASP A 200 -19.37 21.48 -29.23
N LYS A 201 -18.34 21.52 -30.07
CA LYS A 201 -17.49 20.36 -30.37
C LYS A 201 -16.97 19.67 -29.11
N THR A 202 -16.59 20.45 -28.09
CA THR A 202 -16.08 19.93 -26.82
C THR A 202 -17.12 19.10 -26.10
N ASP A 203 -18.39 19.53 -26.11
CA ASP A 203 -19.51 18.79 -25.51
C ASP A 203 -19.80 17.48 -26.23
N CYS A 204 -19.64 17.45 -27.56
CA CYS A 204 -19.70 16.22 -28.34
C CYS A 204 -18.58 15.22 -27.95
N LEU A 205 -17.37 15.72 -27.67
CA LEU A 205 -16.27 14.88 -27.14
C LEU A 205 -16.57 14.41 -25.70
N LYS A 206 -17.12 15.28 -24.84
CA LYS A 206 -17.52 14.91 -23.46
C LYS A 206 -18.59 13.82 -23.45
N ILE A 207 -19.62 13.90 -24.30
CA ILE A 207 -20.64 12.84 -24.37
C ILE A 207 -20.04 11.53 -24.89
N THR A 208 -19.10 11.58 -25.83
CA THR A 208 -18.33 10.42 -26.28
C THR A 208 -17.58 9.78 -25.11
N TYR A 209 -16.84 10.58 -24.33
CA TYR A 209 -16.13 10.12 -23.13
C TYR A 209 -17.05 9.46 -22.10
N ILE A 210 -18.22 10.05 -21.82
CA ILE A 210 -19.21 9.48 -20.91
C ILE A 210 -19.67 8.09 -21.37
N TYR A 211 -19.82 7.87 -22.68
CA TYR A 211 -20.21 6.58 -23.22
C TYR A 211 -19.09 5.54 -23.22
N VAL A 212 -17.83 5.96 -23.42
CA VAL A 212 -16.65 5.10 -23.19
C VAL A 212 -16.62 4.62 -21.73
N GLN A 213 -16.83 5.51 -20.76
CA GLN A 213 -16.91 5.12 -19.35
C GLN A 213 -18.06 4.17 -19.03
N LYS A 214 -19.20 4.32 -19.70
CA LYS A 214 -20.31 3.35 -19.56
C LYS A 214 -19.94 1.95 -20.05
N LEU A 215 -19.07 1.82 -21.07
CA LEU A 215 -18.52 0.54 -21.48
C LEU A 215 -17.50 0.02 -20.46
N GLN A 216 -16.59 0.88 -19.99
CA GLN A 216 -15.62 0.50 -18.96
C GLN A 216 -16.32 -0.06 -17.72
N ARG A 217 -17.32 0.64 -17.18
CA ARG A 217 -18.13 0.16 -16.03
C ARG A 217 -18.87 -1.15 -16.30
N PHE A 218 -19.32 -1.35 -17.54
CA PHE A 218 -19.95 -2.61 -17.94
C PHE A 218 -18.95 -3.77 -17.91
N ILE A 219 -17.74 -3.55 -18.44
CA ILE A 219 -16.66 -4.54 -18.40
C ILE A 219 -16.28 -4.87 -16.96
N GLU A 220 -16.10 -3.86 -16.10
CA GLU A 220 -15.80 -4.05 -14.68
C GLU A 220 -16.86 -4.88 -13.95
N LYS A 221 -18.15 -4.60 -14.22
CA LYS A 221 -19.27 -5.26 -13.54
C LYS A 221 -19.45 -6.70 -13.99
N GLU A 222 -19.48 -6.95 -15.30
CA GLU A 222 -19.87 -8.25 -15.84
C GLU A 222 -18.69 -9.21 -15.95
N TYR A 223 -17.45 -8.70 -16.06
CA TYR A 223 -16.27 -9.50 -16.38
C TYR A 223 -15.13 -9.32 -15.37
N LYS A 224 -15.46 -9.05 -14.09
CA LYS A 224 -14.52 -8.86 -12.97
C LYS A 224 -13.40 -9.91 -12.92
N ASN A 225 -13.73 -11.18 -13.16
CA ASN A 225 -12.78 -12.31 -13.11
C ASN A 225 -11.86 -12.42 -14.33
N TYR A 226 -12.10 -11.62 -15.38
CA TYR A 226 -11.34 -11.62 -16.64
C TYR A 226 -10.58 -10.30 -16.85
N LEU A 227 -10.56 -9.41 -15.85
CA LEU A 227 -9.90 -8.12 -15.97
C LEU A 227 -8.38 -8.25 -15.90
N ASN A 228 -7.70 -7.48 -16.74
CA ASN A 228 -6.29 -7.22 -16.58
C ASN A 228 -6.10 -6.30 -15.38
N VAL A 229 -5.68 -6.88 -14.26
CA VAL A 229 -5.48 -6.14 -13.01
C VAL A 229 -4.30 -5.15 -13.07
N ASN A 230 -3.37 -5.32 -14.02
CA ASN A 230 -2.24 -4.42 -14.21
C ASN A 230 -2.62 -3.19 -15.08
N ALA A 231 -3.82 -3.18 -15.66
CA ALA A 231 -4.30 -2.02 -16.41
C ALA A 231 -4.68 -0.87 -15.46
N PRO A 232 -4.60 0.39 -15.93
CA PRO A 232 -5.14 1.53 -15.19
C PRO A 232 -6.62 1.36 -14.85
N ILE A 233 -7.01 1.80 -13.66
CA ILE A 233 -8.39 1.84 -13.24
C ILE A 233 -9.08 3.05 -13.91
N PRO A 234 -10.23 2.85 -14.58
CA PRO A 234 -11.00 3.93 -15.17
C PRO A 234 -11.50 4.92 -14.12
N TYR A 235 -11.60 6.20 -14.52
CA TYR A 235 -12.22 7.21 -13.68
C TYR A 235 -13.67 6.85 -13.33
N GLY A 236 -14.03 6.99 -12.05
CA GLY A 236 -15.38 6.66 -11.57
C GLY A 236 -15.70 5.17 -11.69
N SER A 237 -14.68 4.34 -11.54
CA SER A 237 -14.76 2.89 -11.42
C SER A 237 -15.76 2.44 -10.34
N ILE A 238 -16.42 1.31 -10.58
CA ILE A 238 -17.39 0.74 -9.63
C ILE A 238 -16.72 0.22 -8.35
N PHE A 239 -15.44 -0.15 -8.40
CA PHE A 239 -14.74 -0.77 -7.27
C PHE A 239 -14.66 0.16 -6.05
N ALA A 240 -14.49 1.46 -6.26
CA ALA A 240 -14.47 2.43 -5.17
C ALA A 240 -15.78 2.47 -4.37
N LYS A 241 -16.91 2.22 -5.05
CA LYS A 241 -18.24 2.14 -4.42
C LYS A 241 -18.49 0.76 -3.81
N GLU A 242 -18.16 -0.30 -4.53
CA GLU A 242 -18.33 -1.69 -4.06
C GLU A 242 -17.61 -1.92 -2.72
N PHE A 243 -16.46 -1.29 -2.53
CA PHE A 243 -15.65 -1.47 -1.33
C PHE A 243 -15.84 -0.38 -0.26
N GLU A 244 -16.75 0.56 -0.47
CA GLU A 244 -17.00 1.70 0.44
C GLU A 244 -15.73 2.47 0.84
N ILE A 245 -14.72 2.48 -0.03
CA ILE A 245 -13.38 2.93 0.33
C ILE A 245 -13.34 4.41 0.61
N CYS A 246 -14.10 5.24 -0.12
CA CYS A 246 -14.06 6.69 0.09
C CYS A 246 -14.51 7.08 1.51
N LYS A 247 -15.54 6.43 2.07
CA LYS A 247 -16.01 6.72 3.43
C LYS A 247 -14.96 6.29 4.46
N LYS A 248 -14.48 5.05 4.33
CA LYS A 248 -13.45 4.48 5.23
C LYS A 248 -12.15 5.26 5.17
N LEU A 249 -11.74 5.74 3.99
CA LEU A 249 -10.55 6.56 3.79
C LEU A 249 -10.61 7.85 4.62
N GLU A 250 -11.73 8.58 4.57
CA GLU A 250 -11.88 9.84 5.31
C GLU A 250 -11.93 9.61 6.83
N GLU A 251 -12.58 8.54 7.28
CA GLU A 251 -12.58 8.13 8.69
C GLU A 251 -11.17 7.78 9.18
N VAL A 252 -10.44 6.94 8.43
CA VAL A 252 -9.06 6.55 8.74
C VAL A 252 -8.15 7.78 8.82
N LYS A 253 -8.21 8.70 7.86
CA LYS A 253 -7.41 9.94 7.88
C LYS A 253 -7.72 10.79 9.10
N SER A 254 -9.01 11.03 9.36
CA SER A 254 -9.44 11.88 10.46
C SER A 254 -8.96 11.35 11.81
N ILE A 255 -8.89 10.03 11.98
CA ILE A 255 -8.47 9.42 13.24
C ILE A 255 -6.95 9.43 13.35
N LEU A 256 -6.23 9.04 12.29
CA LEU A 256 -4.77 9.10 12.25
C LEU A 256 -4.21 10.50 12.54
N LEU A 257 -4.87 11.58 12.10
CA LEU A 257 -4.46 12.96 12.39
C LEU A 257 -4.72 13.40 13.84
N LYS A 258 -5.69 12.77 14.51
CA LYS A 258 -6.04 13.07 15.92
C LYS A 258 -5.25 12.19 16.89
N SER A 259 -4.76 11.05 16.43
CA SER A 259 -3.94 10.13 17.21
C SER A 259 -2.53 10.69 17.42
N ASN A 260 -1.99 10.46 18.61
CA ASN A 260 -0.61 10.81 18.95
C ASN A 260 0.36 9.72 18.43
N ILE A 261 0.47 9.59 17.11
CA ILE A 261 1.33 8.63 16.40
C ILE A 261 2.58 9.34 15.91
N ASP A 262 3.72 8.67 15.99
CA ASP A 262 5.00 9.11 15.45
C ASP A 262 4.86 9.62 13.99
N PRO A 263 5.42 10.81 13.67
CA PRO A 263 5.33 11.40 12.34
C PRO A 263 5.93 10.54 11.21
N GLU A 264 6.96 9.74 11.48
CA GLU A 264 7.54 8.85 10.48
C GLU A 264 6.58 7.69 10.16
N ILE A 265 5.94 7.10 11.18
CA ILE A 265 4.90 6.07 10.99
C ILE A 265 3.71 6.65 10.22
N LEU A 266 3.25 7.85 10.57
CA LEU A 266 2.18 8.53 9.85
C LEU A 266 2.54 8.68 8.37
N LYS A 267 3.76 9.11 8.05
CA LYS A 267 4.23 9.25 6.67
C LYS A 267 4.18 7.93 5.89
N LEU A 268 4.53 6.80 6.53
CA LEU A 268 4.44 5.47 5.91
C LEU A 268 3.00 5.09 5.56
N VAL A 269 2.07 5.30 6.50
CA VAL A 269 0.66 4.95 6.31
C VAL A 269 -0.03 5.87 5.32
N TYR A 270 0.37 7.14 5.25
CA TYR A 270 -0.21 8.10 4.31
C TYR A 270 0.16 7.82 2.85
N GLU A 271 1.30 7.18 2.54
CA GLU A 271 1.67 6.84 1.16
C GLU A 271 0.56 6.07 0.41
N PRO A 272 0.03 4.93 0.90
CA PRO A 272 -1.07 4.24 0.25
C PRO A 272 -2.41 5.01 0.28
N LEU A 273 -2.66 5.85 1.29
CA LEU A 273 -3.88 6.66 1.39
C LEU A 273 -3.92 7.73 0.29
N LEU A 274 -2.83 8.51 0.15
CA LEU A 274 -2.67 9.53 -0.88
C LEU A 274 -2.70 8.91 -2.28
N LYS A 275 -2.15 7.70 -2.43
CA LYS A 275 -2.22 6.98 -3.71
C LYS A 275 -3.66 6.69 -4.13
N ILE A 276 -4.57 6.38 -3.20
CA ILE A 276 -5.99 6.20 -3.52
C ILE A 276 -6.68 7.51 -3.89
N GLU A 277 -6.27 8.66 -3.37
CA GLU A 277 -6.83 9.95 -3.79
C GLU A 277 -6.62 10.23 -5.28
N THR A 278 -5.58 9.64 -5.88
CA THR A 278 -5.33 9.71 -7.32
C THR A 278 -6.32 8.90 -8.17
N LEU A 279 -7.27 8.17 -7.56
CA LEU A 279 -8.34 7.44 -8.27
C LEU A 279 -9.12 8.35 -9.24
N ASN A 280 -9.24 9.63 -8.89
CA ASN A 280 -9.92 10.62 -9.72
C ASN A 280 -9.06 11.13 -10.89
N ILE A 281 -7.81 10.70 -11.01
CA ILE A 281 -6.89 11.11 -12.06
C ILE A 281 -6.71 9.93 -13.04
N PRO A 282 -7.17 10.06 -14.30
CA PRO A 282 -7.04 9.00 -15.30
C PRO A 282 -5.60 8.51 -15.45
N GLY A 283 -5.40 7.20 -15.51
CA GLY A 283 -4.10 6.59 -15.78
C GLY A 283 -3.11 6.54 -14.61
N LYS A 284 -3.44 7.07 -13.43
CA LYS A 284 -2.49 7.18 -12.29
C LYS A 284 -2.49 5.98 -11.33
N LEU A 285 -3.51 5.14 -11.38
CA LEU A 285 -3.69 4.02 -10.46
C LEU A 285 -4.11 2.78 -11.25
N THR A 286 -3.51 1.63 -11.00
CA THR A 286 -3.93 0.34 -11.58
C THR A 286 -4.89 -0.41 -10.66
N TYR A 287 -5.56 -1.46 -11.16
CA TYR A 287 -6.43 -2.27 -10.30
C TYR A 287 -5.65 -2.98 -9.18
N VAL A 288 -4.45 -3.51 -9.46
CA VAL A 288 -3.60 -4.12 -8.42
C VAL A 288 -3.27 -3.12 -7.32
N GLU A 289 -2.85 -1.91 -7.70
CA GLU A 289 -2.50 -0.87 -6.72
C GLU A 289 -3.72 -0.40 -5.93
N PHE A 290 -4.86 -0.19 -6.61
CA PHE A 290 -6.12 0.17 -5.94
C PHE A 290 -6.53 -0.92 -4.94
N ASN A 291 -6.53 -2.19 -5.35
CA ASN A 291 -6.91 -3.31 -4.48
C ASN A 291 -5.98 -3.43 -3.26
N TYR A 292 -4.68 -3.22 -3.47
CA TYR A 292 -3.70 -3.26 -2.38
C TYR A 292 -3.93 -2.12 -1.38
N CYS A 293 -4.01 -0.87 -1.85
CA CYS A 293 -4.26 0.27 -0.98
C CYS A 293 -5.62 0.17 -0.29
N ALA A 294 -6.65 -0.34 -0.98
CA ALA A 294 -7.98 -0.56 -0.42
C ALA A 294 -7.95 -1.61 0.71
N LYS A 295 -7.09 -2.63 0.60
CA LYS A 295 -6.86 -3.62 1.66
C LYS A 295 -6.23 -2.98 2.90
N ILE A 296 -5.23 -2.09 2.73
CA ILE A 296 -4.65 -1.31 3.83
C ILE A 296 -5.71 -0.47 4.54
N ILE A 297 -6.50 0.31 3.79
CA ILE A 297 -7.56 1.15 4.36
C ILE A 297 -8.54 0.31 5.18
N LYS A 298 -8.96 -0.84 4.65
CA LYS A 298 -9.91 -1.72 5.35
C LYS A 298 -9.34 -2.29 6.64
N GLU A 299 -8.07 -2.70 6.65
CA GLU A 299 -7.46 -3.25 7.85
C GLU A 299 -7.25 -2.18 8.92
N LEU A 300 -6.79 -0.98 8.53
CA LEU A 300 -6.69 0.16 9.45
C LEU A 300 -8.06 0.58 10.00
N HIS A 301 -9.07 0.63 9.14
CA HIS A 301 -10.44 0.92 9.54
C HIS A 301 -10.97 -0.10 10.55
N LYS A 302 -10.68 -1.39 10.35
CA LYS A 302 -11.02 -2.46 11.30
C LYS A 302 -10.32 -2.30 12.65
N GLN A 303 -9.04 -1.91 12.66
CA GLN A 303 -8.31 -1.64 13.92
C GLN A 303 -8.89 -0.44 14.67
N ILE A 304 -9.33 0.58 13.93
CA ILE A 304 -10.03 1.75 14.47
C ILE A 304 -11.37 1.37 15.07
N GLU A 305 -12.20 0.59 14.35
CA GLU A 305 -13.51 0.14 14.85
C GLU A 305 -13.39 -0.71 16.12
N ALA A 306 -12.28 -1.44 16.26
CA ALA A 306 -11.98 -2.25 17.43
C ALA A 306 -11.26 -1.47 18.57
N ASP A 307 -10.97 -0.19 18.39
CA ASP A 307 -10.23 0.67 19.34
C ASP A 307 -8.87 0.11 19.78
N ILE A 308 -8.16 -0.55 18.84
CA ILE A 308 -6.83 -1.16 19.07
C ILE A 308 -5.72 -0.46 18.28
N LEU A 309 -5.98 0.73 17.73
CA LEU A 309 -5.04 1.45 16.88
C LEU A 309 -3.85 1.96 17.71
N THR A 310 -2.70 1.34 17.51
CA THR A 310 -1.42 1.73 18.11
C THR A 310 -0.32 1.72 17.05
N GLU A 311 0.81 2.35 17.32
CA GLU A 311 1.98 2.33 16.43
C GLU A 311 2.42 0.89 16.08
N VAL A 312 2.45 0.02 17.09
CA VAL A 312 2.77 -1.39 16.93
C VAL A 312 1.75 -2.08 16.04
N ALA A 313 0.45 -1.85 16.27
CA ALA A 313 -0.62 -2.44 15.45
C ALA A 313 -0.57 -1.96 13.98
N ILE A 314 -0.17 -0.71 13.75
CA ILE A 314 0.04 -0.16 12.41
C ILE A 314 1.23 -0.85 11.73
N LEU A 315 2.38 -0.93 12.39
CA LEU A 315 3.57 -1.57 11.83
C LEU A 315 3.33 -3.07 11.57
N ASP A 316 2.62 -3.75 12.46
CA ASP A 316 2.19 -5.13 12.29
C ASP A 316 1.25 -5.29 11.11
N CYS A 317 0.30 -4.37 10.92
CA CYS A 317 -0.57 -4.32 9.76
C CYS A 317 0.22 -4.17 8.45
N LEU A 318 1.13 -3.19 8.39
CA LEU A 318 1.97 -2.94 7.21
C LEU A 318 2.85 -4.16 6.89
N PHE A 319 3.44 -4.78 7.91
CA PHE A 319 4.24 -6.00 7.75
C PHE A 319 3.38 -7.18 7.27
N TYR A 320 2.25 -7.42 7.92
CA TYR A 320 1.32 -8.50 7.59
C TYR A 320 0.79 -8.40 6.16
N LEU A 321 0.51 -7.16 5.71
CA LEU A 321 0.06 -6.87 4.35
C LEU A 321 1.18 -6.86 3.31
N ASN A 322 2.44 -7.07 3.72
CA ASN A 322 3.64 -7.10 2.89
C ASN A 322 3.92 -5.74 2.21
N PHE A 323 3.83 -4.67 2.99
CA PHE A 323 4.16 -3.29 2.58
C PHE A 323 5.66 -3.13 2.42
N ASN A 324 6.18 -3.65 1.32
CA ASN A 324 7.60 -3.74 1.03
C ASN A 324 8.20 -2.45 0.45
N SER A 325 7.84 -1.29 1.03
CA SER A 325 8.46 -0.01 0.67
C SER A 325 9.85 0.12 1.30
N LEU A 326 10.73 0.87 0.63
CA LEU A 326 12.07 1.15 1.15
C LEU A 326 12.01 2.02 2.41
N GLN A 327 10.97 2.84 2.54
CA GLN A 327 10.75 3.69 3.71
C GLN A 327 10.41 2.87 4.95
N LEU A 328 9.53 1.86 4.83
CA LEU A 328 9.23 0.97 5.96
C LEU A 328 10.48 0.15 6.32
N PHE A 329 11.18 -0.38 5.32
CA PHE A 329 12.42 -1.11 5.55
C PHE A 329 13.42 -0.25 6.35
N LYS A 330 13.69 0.99 5.90
CA LYS A 330 14.58 1.92 6.58
C LYS A 330 14.15 2.17 8.02
N TYR A 331 12.87 2.50 8.24
CA TYR A 331 12.31 2.76 9.56
C TYR A 331 12.55 1.57 10.52
N LEU A 332 12.21 0.35 10.08
CA LEU A 332 12.41 -0.85 10.88
C LEU A 332 13.90 -1.09 11.19
N THR A 333 14.79 -0.94 10.20
CA THR A 333 16.23 -1.14 10.43
C THR A 333 16.86 -0.07 11.31
N THR A 334 16.41 1.19 11.22
CA THR A 334 16.91 2.28 12.06
C THR A 334 16.53 2.05 13.53
N ASN A 335 15.29 1.62 13.80
CA ASN A 335 14.88 1.30 15.17
C ASN A 335 15.66 0.10 15.72
N LEU A 336 15.89 -0.93 14.89
CA LEU A 336 16.72 -2.07 15.28
C LEU A 336 18.16 -1.63 15.60
N LEU A 337 18.75 -0.74 14.81
CA LEU A 337 20.09 -0.22 15.08
C LEU A 337 20.15 0.58 16.38
N GLN A 338 19.16 1.43 16.65
CA GLN A 338 19.06 2.17 17.92
C GLN A 338 18.95 1.23 19.13
N ASP A 339 18.13 0.17 19.03
CA ASP A 339 18.03 -0.85 20.08
C ASP A 339 19.36 -1.58 20.32
N LEU A 340 20.16 -1.77 19.27
CA LEU A 340 21.48 -2.40 19.36
C LEU A 340 22.54 -1.47 19.93
N GLU A 341 22.45 -0.16 19.70
CA GLU A 341 23.37 0.84 20.27
C GLU A 341 23.31 0.88 21.81
N LEU A 342 22.16 0.52 22.40
CA LEU A 342 21.98 0.42 23.85
C LEU A 342 22.71 -0.78 24.48
N LEU A 343 23.21 -1.73 23.68
CA LEU A 343 23.89 -2.94 24.15
C LEU A 343 25.40 -2.73 24.19
N GLU A 344 26.02 -3.16 25.29
CA GLU A 344 27.42 -2.84 25.62
C GLU A 344 28.45 -3.51 24.71
N ASN A 345 28.20 -4.76 24.29
CA ASN A 345 29.17 -5.53 23.51
C ASN A 345 28.55 -6.25 22.31
N ASN A 346 29.40 -6.57 21.33
CA ASN A 346 29.00 -7.21 20.07
C ASN A 346 28.35 -8.58 20.28
N THR A 347 28.77 -9.35 21.29
CA THR A 347 28.17 -10.65 21.63
C THR A 347 26.71 -10.51 22.07
N GLN A 348 26.39 -9.51 22.91
CA GLN A 348 25.02 -9.20 23.30
C GLN A 348 24.18 -8.75 22.09
N LYS A 349 24.75 -7.91 21.22
CA LYS A 349 24.09 -7.48 19.97
C LYS A 349 23.75 -8.67 19.07
N ILE A 350 24.69 -9.59 18.85
CA ILE A 350 24.48 -10.82 18.07
C ILE A 350 23.37 -11.67 18.69
N ASN A 351 23.39 -11.90 20.00
CA ASN A 351 22.34 -12.67 20.69
C ASN A 351 20.96 -12.03 20.55
N ASN A 352 20.88 -10.70 20.67
CA ASN A 352 19.62 -9.98 20.45
C ASN A 352 19.15 -10.07 19.00
N LEU A 353 20.05 -9.95 18.02
CA LEU A 353 19.75 -10.13 16.60
C LEU A 353 19.25 -11.54 16.30
N PHE A 354 19.83 -12.60 16.87
CA PHE A 354 19.30 -13.97 16.72
C PHE A 354 17.88 -14.11 17.30
N ARG A 355 17.60 -13.46 18.43
CA ARG A 355 16.24 -13.42 19.01
C ARG A 355 15.26 -12.71 18.07
N ILE A 356 15.65 -11.56 17.53
CA ILE A 356 14.83 -10.79 16.58
C ILE A 356 14.63 -11.58 15.28
N LEU A 357 15.68 -12.20 14.75
CA LEU A 357 15.64 -13.07 13.57
C LEU A 357 14.64 -14.21 13.76
N LYS A 358 14.65 -14.86 14.93
CA LYS A 358 13.67 -15.89 15.28
C LYS A 358 12.24 -15.34 15.25
N ILE A 359 12.00 -14.17 15.82
CA ILE A 359 10.67 -13.52 15.82
C ILE A 359 10.20 -13.26 14.38
N TYR A 360 11.03 -12.64 13.53
CA TYR A 360 10.65 -12.34 12.15
C TYR A 360 10.47 -13.60 11.30
N ASN A 361 11.27 -14.65 11.52
CA ASN A 361 11.09 -15.94 10.87
C ASN A 361 9.73 -16.58 11.24
N GLN A 362 9.34 -16.50 12.51
CA GLN A 362 8.08 -17.05 13.00
C GLN A 362 6.85 -16.18 12.66
N LYS A 363 7.04 -14.87 12.42
CA LYS A 363 5.96 -13.95 12.08
C LYS A 363 5.31 -14.32 10.75
N GLN A 364 4.00 -14.51 10.75
CA GLN A 364 3.26 -14.84 9.54
C GLN A 364 3.08 -13.60 8.66
N SER A 365 3.24 -13.78 7.34
CA SER A 365 2.85 -12.76 6.35
C SER A 365 1.53 -13.22 5.71
N GLY A 366 0.41 -12.59 6.04
CA GLY A 366 -0.89 -13.00 5.53
C GLY A 366 -1.22 -12.48 4.13
N ASN A 367 -0.27 -11.82 3.46
CA ASN A 367 -0.44 -11.36 2.10
C ASN A 367 0.75 -11.75 1.21
N THR A 368 0.46 -12.46 0.12
CA THR A 368 1.46 -12.77 -0.91
C THR A 368 1.68 -11.60 -1.87
N VAL A 369 0.70 -10.69 -1.97
CA VAL A 369 0.77 -9.50 -2.83
C VAL A 369 1.71 -8.47 -2.23
N LYS A 370 2.60 -7.91 -3.05
CA LYS A 370 3.59 -6.89 -2.68
C LYS A 370 3.07 -5.49 -3.03
N TYR A 371 3.38 -4.50 -2.19
CA TYR A 371 3.09 -3.09 -2.51
C TYR A 371 3.92 -2.57 -3.70
N LYS A 372 5.22 -2.88 -3.70
CA LYS A 372 6.16 -2.59 -4.79
C LYS A 372 6.50 -3.91 -5.49
N PRO A 373 5.99 -4.16 -6.72
CA PRO A 373 6.19 -5.42 -7.42
C PRO A 373 7.67 -5.77 -7.68
N ASN A 374 8.51 -4.75 -7.86
CA ASN A 374 9.93 -4.92 -8.20
C ASN A 374 10.83 -5.12 -6.99
N LEU A 375 10.31 -4.99 -5.76
CA LEU A 375 11.09 -5.20 -4.55
C LEU A 375 10.82 -6.60 -3.96
N PRO A 376 11.74 -7.17 -3.18
CA PRO A 376 11.48 -8.39 -2.41
C PRO A 376 10.36 -8.16 -1.36
N PRO A 377 9.70 -9.20 -0.85
CA PRO A 377 8.78 -9.08 0.29
C PRO A 377 9.46 -8.45 1.52
N ILE A 378 8.73 -7.67 2.31
CA ILE A 378 9.31 -6.96 3.48
C ILE A 378 9.96 -7.94 4.47
N LYS A 379 9.34 -9.09 4.70
CA LYS A 379 9.89 -10.16 5.53
C LYS A 379 11.26 -10.62 5.05
N LYS A 380 11.44 -10.81 3.74
CA LYS A 380 12.74 -11.20 3.17
C LYS A 380 13.78 -10.09 3.29
N GLN A 381 13.37 -8.82 3.09
CA GLN A 381 14.28 -7.68 3.22
C GLN A 381 14.83 -7.58 4.65
N ILE A 382 13.95 -7.64 5.66
CA ILE A 382 14.35 -7.53 7.07
C ILE A 382 15.17 -8.73 7.53
N ILE A 383 14.78 -9.96 7.17
CA ILE A 383 15.56 -11.16 7.49
C ILE A 383 16.96 -11.08 6.89
N GLY A 384 17.07 -10.75 5.59
CA GLY A 384 18.37 -10.62 4.93
C GLY A 384 19.24 -9.54 5.57
N TRP A 385 18.66 -8.41 5.97
CA TRP A 385 19.40 -7.37 6.70
C TRP A 385 19.92 -7.87 8.06
N ILE A 386 19.07 -8.56 8.84
CA ILE A 386 19.47 -9.10 10.15
C ILE A 386 20.59 -10.15 10.00
N GLU A 387 20.50 -11.02 9.00
CA GLU A 387 21.51 -12.04 8.72
C GLU A 387 22.85 -11.41 8.35
N GLU A 388 22.87 -10.39 7.49
CA GLU A 388 24.08 -9.64 7.15
C GLU A 388 24.67 -8.92 8.37
N GLU A 389 23.83 -8.32 9.23
CA GLU A 389 24.28 -7.65 10.45
C GLU A 389 24.91 -8.64 11.45
N ILE A 390 24.35 -9.84 11.58
CA ILE A 390 24.93 -10.93 12.37
C ILE A 390 26.30 -11.34 11.79
N VAL A 391 26.40 -11.50 10.48
CA VAL A 391 27.68 -11.85 9.81
C VAL A 391 28.72 -10.74 10.04
N TYR A 392 28.32 -9.48 9.92
CA TYR A 392 29.19 -8.32 10.14
C TYR A 392 29.72 -8.29 11.58
N LEU A 393 28.84 -8.38 12.58
CA LEU A 393 29.25 -8.37 13.99
C LEU A 393 30.07 -9.59 14.37
N ASN A 394 29.77 -10.78 13.83
CA ASN A 394 30.61 -11.97 14.05
C ASN A 394 32.03 -11.74 13.51
N ARG A 395 32.18 -11.14 12.33
CA ARG A 395 33.51 -10.79 11.79
C ARG A 395 34.24 -9.79 12.67
N ILE A 396 33.54 -8.81 13.25
CA ILE A 396 34.15 -7.89 14.21
C ILE A 396 34.62 -8.65 15.45
N VAL A 397 33.79 -9.52 16.03
CA VAL A 397 34.18 -10.33 17.21
C VAL A 397 35.34 -11.26 16.89
N GLU A 398 35.35 -11.90 15.72
CA GLU A 398 36.47 -12.70 15.21
C GLU A 398 37.72 -11.85 15.05
N GLN A 399 37.60 -10.62 14.54
CA GLN A 399 38.73 -9.69 14.44
C GLN A 399 39.19 -9.19 15.80
N GLU A 400 38.30 -8.88 16.74
CA GLU A 400 38.66 -8.49 18.11
C GLU A 400 39.36 -9.65 18.83
N THR A 401 38.92 -10.90 18.61
CA THR A 401 39.59 -12.11 19.12
C THR A 401 40.91 -12.43 18.41
N ASN A 402 41.07 -12.02 17.14
CA ASN A 402 42.30 -12.19 16.36
C ASN A 402 43.28 -11.01 16.45
N GLN A 403 42.81 -9.79 16.80
CA GLN A 403 43.57 -8.55 17.03
C GLN A 403 43.92 -8.35 18.50
N LEU A 404 43.23 -9.04 19.40
CA LEU A 404 43.89 -9.50 20.60
C LEU A 404 45.14 -10.24 20.11
N PRO A 405 46.35 -9.79 20.45
CA PRO A 405 47.46 -10.73 20.49
C PRO A 405 46.91 -11.91 21.27
N THR A 406 47.07 -13.14 20.79
CA THR A 406 47.06 -14.33 21.67
C THR A 406 47.55 -13.86 23.01
N PRO A 407 46.77 -13.96 24.12
CA PRO A 407 47.10 -13.25 25.31
C PRO A 407 48.49 -13.65 25.79
N THR A 408 49.48 -12.85 25.38
CA THR A 408 50.48 -12.29 26.25
C THR A 408 49.76 -11.20 27.07
N HIS A 409 48.63 -11.49 27.73
CA HIS A 409 48.80 -11.96 29.08
C HIS A 409 49.95 -12.98 29.20
N LYS A 410 51.17 -12.42 29.32
CA LYS A 410 51.77 -12.55 30.63
C LYS A 410 50.68 -12.06 31.62
N LYS A 411 49.76 -12.97 31.98
CA LYS A 411 49.63 -13.27 33.39
C LYS A 411 51.10 -13.40 33.74
N GLU A 412 51.64 -12.45 34.48
CA GLU A 412 52.60 -12.92 35.45
C GLU A 412 51.85 -14.09 36.09
N ASP A 413 52.18 -15.31 35.63
CA ASP A 413 51.65 -16.53 36.19
C ASP A 413 52.00 -16.29 37.65
N PHE A 414 50.99 -15.95 38.45
CA PHE A 414 51.19 -15.53 39.82
C PHE A 414 51.72 -16.77 40.51
N LYS A 415 53.05 -16.87 40.55
CA LYS A 415 53.72 -18.02 41.11
C LYS A 415 53.81 -17.79 42.59
N PHE A 416 53.28 -18.75 43.34
CA PHE A 416 53.41 -18.75 44.78
C PHE A 416 54.89 -18.87 45.13
N LEU A 417 55.41 -17.86 45.82
CA LEU A 417 56.74 -17.93 46.41
C LEU A 417 56.69 -18.89 47.59
N THR A 418 57.44 -19.98 47.51
CA THR A 418 57.63 -20.90 48.63
C THR A 418 58.97 -20.66 49.31
N SER A 419 59.02 -20.89 50.62
CA SER A 419 60.25 -20.92 51.41
C SER A 419 61.10 -22.17 51.14
N PHE A 420 60.53 -23.18 50.46
CA PHE A 420 61.27 -24.37 50.06
C PHE A 420 62.23 -24.10 48.90
N SER A 421 63.38 -24.77 48.91
CA SER A 421 64.20 -24.94 47.70
C SER A 421 63.50 -25.87 46.70
N VAL A 422 63.95 -25.89 45.44
CA VAL A 422 63.35 -26.76 44.40
C VAL A 422 63.38 -28.24 44.82
N ALA A 423 64.42 -28.69 45.53
CA ALA A 423 64.52 -30.06 46.04
C ALA A 423 63.49 -30.34 47.13
N GLN A 424 63.37 -29.43 48.09
CA GLN A 424 62.43 -29.55 49.20
C GLN A 424 60.98 -29.48 48.73
N LEU A 425 60.65 -28.56 47.81
CA LEU A 425 59.33 -28.46 47.20
C LEU A 425 58.96 -29.75 46.46
N SER A 426 59.92 -30.32 45.74
CA SER A 426 59.73 -31.59 45.04
C SER A 426 59.43 -32.75 46.00
N PHE A 427 60.22 -32.87 47.07
CA PHE A 427 60.03 -33.92 48.05
C PHE A 427 58.75 -33.72 48.88
N PHE A 428 58.43 -32.49 49.26
CA PHE A 428 57.18 -32.17 49.94
C PHE A 428 55.96 -32.53 49.06
N THR A 429 56.00 -32.17 47.78
CA THR A 429 54.97 -32.59 46.80
C THR A 429 54.86 -34.12 46.74
N LYS A 430 55.98 -34.85 46.79
CA LYS A 430 55.98 -36.32 46.83
C LYS A 430 55.26 -36.85 48.07
N ILE A 431 55.56 -36.31 49.25
CA ILE A 431 54.88 -36.69 50.51
C ILE A 431 53.37 -36.46 50.37
N LEU A 432 52.94 -35.30 49.86
CA LEU A 432 51.51 -34.99 49.66
C LEU A 432 50.82 -35.97 48.71
N VAL A 433 51.50 -36.42 47.65
CA VAL A 433 50.98 -37.43 46.73
C VAL A 433 50.94 -38.82 47.38
N GLU A 434 52.00 -39.24 48.06
CA GLU A 434 52.10 -40.57 48.70
C GLU A 434 51.13 -40.73 49.88
N THR A 435 50.81 -39.64 50.56
CA THR A 435 49.80 -39.57 51.63
C THR A 435 48.38 -39.34 51.11
N ASN A 436 48.18 -39.29 49.79
CA ASN A 436 46.92 -39.02 49.11
C ASN A 436 46.26 -37.67 49.45
N ILE A 437 47.00 -36.71 50.00
CA ILE A 437 46.55 -35.32 50.14
C ILE A 437 46.37 -34.70 48.75
N ILE A 438 47.29 -34.99 47.83
CA ILE A 438 47.15 -34.69 46.39
C ILE A 438 46.88 -36.00 45.66
N ASN A 439 45.63 -36.24 45.28
CA ASN A 439 45.24 -37.43 44.53
C ASN A 439 45.04 -37.10 43.04
N HIS A 440 46.06 -37.37 42.22
CA HIS A 440 45.99 -37.21 40.77
C HIS A 440 46.59 -38.43 40.06
N ARG A 441 45.88 -38.97 39.06
CA ARG A 441 46.22 -40.22 38.36
C ARG A 441 47.59 -40.19 37.68
N ILE A 442 48.03 -39.01 37.24
CA ILE A 442 49.28 -38.81 36.50
C ILE A 442 50.21 -37.92 37.32
N GLN A 443 51.28 -38.50 37.87
CA GLN A 443 52.28 -37.76 38.67
C GLN A 443 52.98 -36.67 37.86
N ALA A 444 53.22 -36.92 36.57
CA ALA A 444 53.85 -35.95 35.67
C ALA A 444 53.05 -34.65 35.57
N ASP A 445 51.73 -34.70 35.68
CA ASP A 445 50.87 -33.51 35.63
C ASP A 445 50.93 -32.71 36.93
N VAL A 446 51.04 -33.39 38.08
CA VAL A 446 51.29 -32.74 39.38
C VAL A 446 52.63 -32.00 39.34
N ILE A 447 53.70 -32.65 38.86
CA ILE A 447 55.02 -32.04 38.74
C ILE A 447 54.98 -30.83 37.80
N ARG A 448 54.29 -30.95 36.66
CA ARG A 448 54.11 -29.84 35.70
C ARG A 448 53.33 -28.68 36.32
N PHE A 449 52.30 -28.99 37.11
CA PHE A 449 51.50 -28.01 37.83
C PHE A 449 52.35 -27.26 38.87
N ILE A 450 53.13 -27.97 39.69
CA ILE A 450 53.98 -27.34 40.70
C ILE A 450 55.05 -26.45 40.05
N ALA A 451 55.74 -26.93 39.01
CA ALA A 451 56.75 -26.15 38.30
C ALA A 451 56.19 -24.89 37.62
N ARG A 452 54.94 -24.94 37.15
CA ARG A 452 54.25 -23.81 36.54
C ARG A 452 53.76 -22.77 37.54
N ASN A 453 53.31 -23.21 38.73
CA ASN A 453 52.60 -22.34 39.67
C ASN A 453 53.44 -21.91 40.89
N PHE A 454 54.65 -22.44 41.09
CA PHE A 454 55.51 -22.08 42.22
C PHE A 454 56.86 -21.52 41.77
N LYS A 455 57.40 -20.64 42.61
CA LYS A 455 58.79 -20.15 42.56
C LYS A 455 59.44 -20.26 43.93
N THR A 456 60.76 -20.33 43.97
CA THR A 456 61.54 -20.38 45.21
C THR A 456 62.34 -19.09 45.38
N MET A 457 62.87 -18.82 46.57
CA MET A 457 63.68 -17.62 46.86
C MET A 457 64.82 -17.40 45.84
N ASN A 458 65.38 -18.49 45.29
CA ASN A 458 66.52 -18.44 44.38
C ASN A 458 66.18 -18.88 42.95
N THR A 459 64.91 -19.16 42.63
CA THR A 459 64.54 -19.70 41.31
C THR A 459 63.11 -19.31 40.94
N ASP A 460 62.97 -18.34 40.04
CA ASP A 460 61.68 -17.85 39.52
C ASP A 460 61.02 -18.84 38.55
N ASN A 461 61.82 -19.56 37.77
CA ASN A 461 61.36 -20.52 36.78
C ASN A 461 61.91 -21.92 37.08
N ILE A 462 61.09 -22.74 37.72
CA ILE A 462 61.43 -24.12 38.03
C ILE A 462 61.29 -24.96 36.76
N ALA A 463 62.39 -25.60 36.33
CA ALA A 463 62.36 -26.53 35.22
C ALA A 463 61.62 -27.82 35.63
N VAL A 464 60.63 -28.24 34.84
CA VAL A 464 59.82 -29.45 35.08
C VAL A 464 60.71 -30.68 35.26
N GLU A 465 61.75 -30.82 34.43
CA GLU A 465 62.67 -31.95 34.50
C GLU A 465 63.51 -31.93 35.79
N SER A 466 63.95 -30.75 36.24
CA SER A 466 64.67 -30.64 37.52
C SER A 466 63.79 -31.01 38.70
N LEU A 467 62.51 -30.61 38.69
CA LEU A 467 61.57 -31.01 39.74
C LEU A 467 61.32 -32.52 39.67
N ARG A 468 61.13 -33.08 38.48
CA ARG A 468 60.94 -34.51 38.27
C ARG A 468 62.10 -35.36 38.78
N THR A 469 63.34 -35.00 38.45
CA THR A 469 64.52 -35.74 38.93
C THR A 469 64.58 -35.76 40.46
N LYS A 470 64.32 -34.61 41.10
CA LYS A 470 64.35 -34.47 42.57
C LYS A 470 63.14 -35.11 43.26
N PHE A 471 62.06 -35.33 42.53
CA PHE A 471 60.87 -36.07 43.00
C PHE A 471 61.20 -37.57 43.17
N HIS A 472 61.97 -38.13 42.24
CA HIS A 472 62.36 -39.53 42.31
C HIS A 472 63.63 -39.74 43.16
N ASN A 473 64.63 -38.87 43.04
CA ASN A 473 65.93 -38.99 43.70
C ASN A 473 66.07 -37.93 44.80
N VAL A 474 65.69 -38.32 46.02
CA VAL A 474 65.66 -37.41 47.19
C VAL A 474 66.90 -37.62 48.06
N GLU A 475 67.70 -36.57 48.25
CA GLU A 475 68.86 -36.55 49.15
C GLU A 475 68.46 -36.51 50.62
N SER A 476 69.26 -37.11 51.52
CA SER A 476 68.98 -37.17 52.96
C SER A 476 68.83 -35.78 53.59
N SER A 477 69.67 -34.82 53.20
CA SER A 477 69.61 -33.42 53.65
C SER A 477 68.28 -32.74 53.29
N THR A 478 67.69 -33.09 52.13
CA THR A 478 66.38 -32.58 51.71
C THR A 478 65.25 -33.16 52.58
N LYS A 479 65.37 -34.43 52.97
CA LYS A 479 64.39 -35.07 53.87
C LYS A 479 64.39 -34.43 55.25
N GLU A 480 65.57 -34.20 55.82
CA GLU A 480 65.72 -33.54 57.12
C GLU A 480 65.09 -32.14 57.12
N ALA A 481 65.42 -31.32 56.12
CA ALA A 481 64.89 -29.96 56.03
C ALA A 481 63.35 -29.91 55.82
N VAL A 482 62.78 -30.85 55.07
CA VAL A 482 61.31 -30.95 54.92
C VAL A 482 60.67 -31.48 56.20
N ASN A 483 61.31 -32.42 56.90
CA ASN A 483 60.83 -32.96 58.17
C ASN A 483 60.72 -31.86 59.25
N ASP A 484 61.73 -30.98 59.35
CA ASP A 484 61.68 -29.84 60.27
C ASP A 484 60.49 -28.92 60.00
N LYS A 485 60.18 -28.68 58.72
CA LYS A 485 58.99 -27.90 58.32
C LYS A 485 57.68 -28.61 58.61
N VAL A 486 57.61 -29.92 58.45
CA VAL A 486 56.43 -30.71 58.84
C VAL A 486 56.24 -30.70 60.36
N ILE A 487 57.32 -30.78 61.15
CA ILE A 487 57.26 -30.65 62.62
C ILE A 487 56.75 -29.26 63.02
N GLU A 488 57.20 -28.20 62.34
CA GLU A 488 56.68 -26.85 62.53
C GLU A 488 55.18 -26.78 62.24
N MET A 489 54.71 -27.37 61.13
CA MET A 489 53.28 -27.47 60.82
C MET A 489 52.51 -28.27 61.88
N LEU A 490 53.06 -29.37 62.39
CA LEU A 490 52.45 -30.18 63.45
C LEU A 490 52.34 -29.44 64.79
N LYS A 491 53.28 -28.54 65.09
CA LYS A 491 53.19 -27.69 66.28
C LYS A 491 52.02 -26.71 66.17
N LEU A 492 51.70 -26.23 64.96
CA LEU A 492 50.54 -25.35 64.71
C LEU A 492 49.20 -26.07 64.82
N THR A 493 49.18 -27.41 64.80
CA THR A 493 47.94 -28.19 64.97
C THR A 493 47.66 -28.59 66.41
N LYS A 494 48.53 -28.20 67.36
CA LYS A 494 48.34 -28.46 68.79
C LYS A 494 47.80 -27.21 69.47
N ASP A 495 46.48 -27.06 69.43
CA ASP A 495 45.71 -26.45 70.50
C ASP A 495 45.22 -27.57 71.44
#